data_AF-K2J077-F1
#
_entry.id   AF-K2J077-F1
#
_cell.length_a   1.000
_cell.length_b   1.000
_cell.length_c   1.000
_cell.angle_alpha   90.00
_cell.angle_beta   90.00
_cell.angle_gamma   90.00
#
_symmetry.space_group_name_H-M   'P 1'
#
loop_
_entity.id
_entity.type
_entity.pdbx_description
1 polymer ?
#
loop_
_entity_poly.entity_id
_entity_poly.type
_entity_poly.pdbx_seq_one_letter_code
_entity_poly.pdbx_strand_id
1 'polypeptide(L)'
;MTGFVIPGVTGDGSFDAHSGGELTRVELTWVEKRIEFWIRFGQEAGTQILDRSRRIVFFRPGAVFGFVRWAANDYGTVVSRIDIVRAIAPGSACQTLPCVRPGGEILLKIEGWPKVEEVLRHVDAIEGLGIDPAEVDPDHWRHVAHWMKAGEAPRAYTAERHAAWLRRREIGK
;
A
#
# COMPACT_ATOMS: atom_id res chain seq x y z
N MET A 1 5.07 -19.68 16.60
CA MET A 1 4.12 -20.68 16.07
C MET A 1 2.78 -20.01 15.98
N THR A 2 2.48 -19.43 14.82
CA THR A 2 1.13 -18.93 14.47
C THR A 2 1.02 -19.15 12.97
N GLY A 3 0.47 -20.30 12.59
CA GLY A 3 0.18 -20.61 11.20
C GLY A 3 -0.95 -19.71 10.74
N PHE A 4 -0.70 -18.87 9.75
CA PHE A 4 -1.76 -18.11 9.09
C PHE A 4 -2.16 -18.86 7.82
N VAL A 5 -3.39 -19.35 7.82
CA VAL A 5 -4.06 -20.01 6.70
C VAL A 5 -4.35 -18.95 5.63
N ILE A 6 -3.90 -19.20 4.40
CA ILE A 6 -4.27 -18.43 3.20
C ILE A 6 -5.48 -19.12 2.55
N PRO A 7 -6.68 -18.51 2.53
CA PRO A 7 -7.78 -19.00 1.73
C PRO A 7 -7.63 -18.55 0.27
N GLY A 8 -7.99 -19.44 -0.65
CA GLY A 8 -8.41 -19.07 -2.01
C GLY A 8 -7.32 -19.12 -3.09
N VAL A 9 -6.95 -20.31 -3.53
CA VAL A 9 -6.58 -20.51 -4.94
C VAL A 9 -7.88 -20.50 -5.75
N THR A 10 -8.12 -19.45 -6.52
CA THR A 10 -9.02 -19.52 -7.67
C THR A 10 -8.23 -19.06 -8.87
N GLY A 11 -7.79 -20.03 -9.67
CA GLY A 11 -7.42 -19.75 -11.04
C GLY A 11 -8.69 -19.52 -11.84
N ASP A 12 -8.79 -18.35 -12.46
CA ASP A 12 -9.28 -18.27 -13.83
C ASP A 12 -8.31 -17.38 -14.60
N GLY A 13 -7.58 -18.01 -15.51
CA GLY A 13 -6.68 -17.35 -16.43
C GLY A 13 -7.49 -16.77 -17.57
N SER A 14 -7.95 -15.53 -17.40
CA SER A 14 -8.52 -14.71 -18.46
C SER A 14 -8.09 -13.25 -18.26
N PHE A 15 -6.83 -12.93 -18.54
CA PHE A 15 -6.39 -11.55 -18.65
C PHE A 15 -6.62 -11.10 -20.08
N ASP A 16 -7.70 -10.36 -20.32
CA ASP A 16 -7.92 -9.61 -21.56
C ASP A 16 -6.75 -8.67 -21.81
N ALA A 17 -5.80 -9.12 -22.63
CA ALA A 17 -4.61 -8.37 -23.03
C ALA A 17 -4.91 -7.19 -23.98
N HIS A 18 -6.17 -6.70 -24.03
CA HIS A 18 -6.60 -5.68 -24.99
C HIS A 18 -7.52 -4.57 -24.41
N SER A 19 -7.39 -4.21 -23.14
CA SER A 19 -8.01 -2.96 -22.61
C SER A 19 -6.95 -2.03 -22.02
N GLY A 20 -6.68 -0.95 -22.76
CA GLY A 20 -5.66 0.07 -22.48
C GLY A 20 -5.90 0.89 -21.21
N GLY A 21 -5.53 0.32 -20.06
CA GLY A 21 -5.31 1.06 -18.82
C GLY A 21 -4.06 0.51 -18.16
N GLU A 22 -2.92 1.17 -18.36
CA GLU A 22 -1.62 0.73 -17.88
C GLU A 22 -1.60 0.59 -16.33
N LEU A 23 -1.74 -0.65 -15.87
CA LEU A 23 -1.78 -1.02 -14.46
C LEU A 23 -0.45 -0.72 -13.76
N THR A 24 -0.51 -0.24 -12.52
CA THR A 24 0.69 -0.05 -11.68
C THR A 24 1.20 -1.41 -11.21
N ARG A 25 2.47 -1.69 -11.50
CA ARG A 25 3.14 -2.94 -11.12
C ARG A 25 3.96 -2.71 -9.86
N VAL A 26 3.79 -3.56 -8.86
CA VAL A 26 4.54 -3.51 -7.59
C VAL A 26 5.21 -4.86 -7.37
N GLU A 27 6.54 -4.86 -7.30
CA GLU A 27 7.34 -6.06 -7.09
C GLU A 27 7.48 -6.36 -5.58
N LEU A 28 7.03 -7.54 -5.17
CA LEU A 28 7.17 -8.07 -3.82
C LEU A 28 8.25 -9.15 -3.80
N THR A 29 9.23 -8.98 -2.91
CA THR A 29 10.31 -9.93 -2.67
C THR A 29 10.17 -10.50 -1.27
N TRP A 30 10.13 -11.83 -1.17
CA TRP A 30 10.14 -12.57 0.09
C TRP A 30 11.33 -13.54 0.12
N VAL A 31 12.29 -13.23 0.99
CA VAL A 31 13.46 -14.02 1.30
C VAL A 31 13.46 -14.23 2.80
N GLU A 32 13.16 -15.47 3.20
CA GLU A 32 13.10 -15.86 4.61
C GLU A 32 14.30 -15.32 5.41
N LYS A 33 14.01 -14.67 6.54
CA LYS A 33 14.98 -14.06 7.49
C LYS A 33 15.83 -12.91 6.93
N ARG A 34 15.64 -12.48 5.68
CA ARG A 34 16.43 -11.39 5.08
C ARG A 34 15.61 -10.25 4.53
N ILE A 35 14.57 -10.53 3.74
CA ILE A 35 13.78 -9.50 3.05
C ILE A 35 12.32 -9.94 3.05
N GLU A 36 11.43 -9.09 3.54
CA GLU A 36 10.00 -9.35 3.56
C GLU A 36 9.27 -8.11 3.04
N PHE A 37 8.83 -8.19 1.79
CA PHE A 37 8.04 -7.16 1.14
C PHE A 37 6.61 -7.67 0.96
N TRP A 38 5.64 -6.95 1.54
CA TRP A 38 4.23 -7.32 1.45
C TRP A 38 3.32 -6.10 1.36
N ILE A 39 2.10 -6.33 0.89
CA ILE A 39 1.05 -5.32 0.86
C ILE A 39 0.23 -5.47 2.15
N ARG A 40 0.09 -4.39 2.92
CA ARG A 40 -0.72 -4.37 4.14
C ARG A 40 -2.21 -4.20 3.83
N PHE A 41 -2.53 -3.42 2.79
CA PHE A 41 -3.87 -3.16 2.32
C PHE A 41 -3.85 -2.65 0.88
N GLY A 42 -4.98 -2.75 0.18
CA GLY A 42 -5.15 -2.30 -1.20
C GLY A 42 -5.79 -3.37 -2.07
N GLN A 43 -6.68 -2.93 -2.97
CA GLN A 43 -7.37 -3.83 -3.89
C GLN A 43 -6.44 -4.21 -5.05
N GLU A 44 -5.88 -5.42 -5.00
CA GLU A 44 -5.10 -5.98 -6.10
C GLU A 44 -6.00 -6.29 -7.31
N ALA A 45 -5.59 -5.84 -8.49
CA ALA A 45 -6.24 -6.12 -9.76
C ALA A 45 -5.82 -7.49 -10.32
N GLY A 46 -4.69 -8.01 -9.84
CA GLY A 46 -4.14 -9.30 -10.22
C GLY A 46 -2.76 -9.49 -9.62
N THR A 47 -2.31 -10.75 -9.60
CA THR A 47 -0.98 -11.13 -9.14
C THR A 47 -0.30 -11.98 -10.21
N GLN A 48 0.99 -11.73 -10.45
CA GLN A 48 1.87 -12.56 -11.29
C GLN A 48 3.04 -13.05 -10.46
N ILE A 49 3.14 -14.35 -10.27
CA ILE A 49 4.28 -14.97 -9.57
C ILE A 49 5.44 -15.05 -10.56
N LEU A 50 6.59 -14.48 -10.22
CA LEU A 50 7.81 -14.60 -11.02
C LEU A 50 8.59 -15.84 -10.61
N ASP A 51 8.85 -15.97 -9.31
CA ASP A 51 9.64 -17.05 -8.73
C ASP A 51 9.10 -17.39 -7.33
N ARG A 52 9.63 -18.45 -6.72
CA ARG A 52 9.39 -18.84 -5.31
C ARG A 52 9.49 -17.67 -4.32
N SER A 53 10.37 -16.70 -4.59
CA SER A 53 10.70 -15.59 -3.69
C SER A 53 10.26 -14.23 -4.22
N ARG A 54 9.64 -14.16 -5.40
CA ARG A 54 9.27 -12.89 -6.06
C ARG A 54 7.92 -12.99 -6.72
N ARG A 55 7.03 -12.04 -6.42
CA ARG A 55 5.73 -11.89 -7.10
C ARG A 55 5.46 -10.43 -7.41
N ILE A 56 4.75 -10.17 -8.49
CA ILE A 56 4.28 -8.85 -8.89
C ILE A 56 2.79 -8.78 -8.58
N VAL A 57 2.38 -7.71 -7.91
CA VAL A 57 0.96 -7.33 -7.76
C VAL A 57 0.66 -6.17 -8.68
N PHE A 58 -0.50 -6.22 -9.32
CA PHE A 58 -1.01 -5.18 -10.19
C PHE A 58 -2.10 -4.40 -9.49
N PHE A 59 -2.05 -3.08 -9.61
CA PHE A 59 -3.07 -2.17 -9.09
C PHE A 59 -3.70 -1.36 -10.20
N ARG A 60 -5.01 -1.13 -10.12
CA ARG A 60 -5.74 -0.26 -11.04
C ARG A 60 -5.30 1.20 -10.81
N PRO A 61 -5.26 2.04 -11.86
CA PRO A 61 -5.03 3.47 -11.67
C PRO A 61 -6.09 4.06 -10.74
N GLY A 62 -5.65 4.88 -9.79
CA GLY A 62 -6.46 5.46 -8.72
C GLY A 62 -6.50 4.64 -7.43
N ALA A 63 -6.09 3.37 -7.44
CA ALA A 63 -6.10 2.52 -6.25
C ALA A 63 -5.00 2.92 -5.27
N VAL A 64 -5.33 2.97 -3.98
CA VAL A 64 -4.36 3.23 -2.90
C VAL A 64 -3.96 1.90 -2.27
N PHE A 65 -2.67 1.71 -2.02
CA PHE A 65 -2.16 0.51 -1.36
C PHE A 65 -1.04 0.85 -0.38
N GLY A 66 -0.98 0.08 0.70
CA GLY A 66 0.08 0.16 1.70
C GLY A 66 1.14 -0.89 1.44
N PHE A 67 2.33 -0.47 1.00
CA PHE A 67 3.47 -1.34 0.73
C PHE A 67 4.45 -1.31 1.89
N VAL A 68 4.66 -2.45 2.54
CA VAL A 68 5.62 -2.61 3.63
C VAL A 68 6.87 -3.30 3.10
N ARG A 69 8.02 -2.69 3.40
CA ARG A 69 9.34 -3.20 3.08
C ARG A 69 10.13 -3.40 4.35
N TRP A 70 10.31 -4.65 4.72
CA TRP A 70 11.17 -5.05 5.81
C TRP A 70 12.40 -5.79 5.27
N ALA A 71 13.56 -5.51 5.85
CA ALA A 71 14.77 -6.26 5.61
C ALA A 71 15.62 -6.30 6.88
N ALA A 72 16.11 -7.48 7.22
CA ALA A 72 17.09 -7.69 8.27
C ALA A 72 18.34 -8.36 7.69
N ASN A 73 19.49 -8.08 8.28
CA ASN A 73 20.70 -8.87 8.06
C ASN A 73 21.02 -9.65 9.34
N ASP A 74 22.04 -10.50 9.27
CA ASP A 74 22.54 -11.30 10.40
C ASP A 74 23.01 -10.47 11.63
N TYR A 75 23.06 -9.14 11.51
CA TYR A 75 23.45 -8.19 12.56
C TYR A 75 22.30 -7.28 13.06
N GLY A 76 21.08 -7.42 12.52
CA GLY A 76 19.89 -6.66 12.95
C GLY A 76 18.98 -6.20 11.80
N THR A 77 17.87 -5.54 12.15
CA THR A 77 16.93 -4.94 11.18
C THR A 77 17.62 -3.79 10.43
N VAL A 78 17.85 -3.95 9.12
CA VAL A 78 18.56 -2.97 8.29
C VAL A 78 17.58 -1.95 7.71
N VAL A 79 16.37 -2.39 7.34
CA VAL A 79 15.35 -1.53 6.73
C VAL A 79 13.98 -1.92 7.26
N SER A 80 13.32 -1.00 7.96
CA SER A 80 11.87 -1.08 8.20
C SER A 80 11.25 0.15 7.56
N ARG A 81 10.40 -0.03 6.55
CA ARG A 81 9.77 1.06 5.83
C ARG A 81 8.35 0.71 5.43
N ILE A 82 7.45 1.67 5.52
CA ILE A 82 6.11 1.60 4.95
C ILE A 82 5.91 2.76 4.00
N ASP A 83 5.39 2.44 2.82
CA ASP A 83 5.08 3.37 1.75
C ASP A 83 3.60 3.21 1.39
N ILE A 84 2.78 4.24 1.58
CA ILE A 84 1.40 4.25 1.08
C ILE A 84 1.41 4.99 -0.24
N VAL A 85 1.01 4.29 -1.30
CA VAL A 85 1.14 4.78 -2.66
C VAL A 85 -0.22 4.69 -3.33
N ARG A 86 -0.57 5.74 -4.06
CA ARG A 86 -1.68 5.73 -4.99
C ARG A 86 -1.16 5.41 -6.37
N ALA A 87 -1.63 4.30 -6.93
CA ALA A 87 -1.45 3.95 -8.32
C ALA A 87 -1.97 5.09 -9.19
N ILE A 88 -1.15 5.62 -10.10
CA ILE A 88 -1.61 6.61 -11.08
C ILE A 88 -1.49 6.02 -12.47
N ALA A 89 -2.40 6.43 -13.36
CA ALA A 89 -2.23 6.12 -14.76
C ALA A 89 -0.92 6.77 -15.27
N PRO A 90 -0.15 6.08 -16.10
CA PRO A 90 1.01 6.68 -16.77
C PRO A 90 0.60 7.93 -17.55
N GLY A 91 1.48 8.92 -17.51
CA GLY A 91 1.23 10.25 -18.09
C GLY A 91 0.91 11.33 -17.06
N SER A 92 0.65 10.97 -15.79
CA SER A 92 0.56 11.93 -14.68
C SER A 92 1.89 12.07 -13.93
N ALA A 93 2.14 13.21 -13.29
CA ALA A 93 3.38 13.46 -12.54
C ALA A 93 3.54 12.44 -11.40
N CYS A 94 4.39 11.43 -11.60
CA CYS A 94 4.69 10.38 -10.62
C CYS A 94 6.04 10.60 -9.95
N GLN A 95 6.16 10.20 -8.68
CA GLN A 95 7.47 9.92 -8.10
C GLN A 95 7.87 8.49 -8.48
N THR A 96 9.05 8.35 -9.08
CA THR A 96 9.65 7.06 -9.40
C THR A 96 10.11 6.39 -8.12
N LEU A 97 9.39 5.37 -7.68
CA LEU A 97 9.85 4.45 -6.65
C LEU A 97 10.64 3.32 -7.32
N PRO A 98 11.82 2.94 -6.78
CA PRO A 98 12.43 1.68 -7.18
C PRO A 98 11.43 0.55 -6.88
N CYS A 99 11.16 -0.30 -7.88
CA CYS A 99 10.17 -1.41 -7.87
C CYS A 99 8.70 -1.05 -8.14
N VAL A 100 8.38 0.19 -8.55
CA VAL A 100 7.04 0.59 -9.00
C VAL A 100 7.12 1.23 -10.39
N ARG A 101 6.43 0.63 -11.38
CA ARG A 101 6.32 1.20 -12.73
C ARG A 101 4.85 1.23 -13.17
N PRO A 102 4.37 2.33 -13.79
CA PRO A 102 5.10 3.52 -14.29
C PRO A 102 5.52 4.53 -13.21
N GLY A 103 5.01 4.38 -11.98
CA GLY A 103 5.26 5.26 -10.85
C GLY A 103 3.98 5.43 -10.07
N GLY A 104 4.02 6.14 -8.95
CA GLY A 104 2.84 6.38 -8.12
C GLY A 104 2.92 7.72 -7.40
N GLU A 105 1.77 8.19 -6.94
CA GLU A 105 1.73 9.30 -6.01
C GLU A 105 2.00 8.75 -4.60
N ILE A 106 3.16 9.06 -4.05
CA ILE A 106 3.51 8.66 -2.69
C ILE A 106 2.72 9.53 -1.72
N LEU A 107 1.79 8.92 -0.99
CA LEU A 107 0.99 9.60 0.01
C LEU A 107 1.69 9.61 1.36
N LEU A 108 2.34 8.51 1.72
CA LEU A 108 3.08 8.36 2.96
C LEU A 108 4.36 7.56 2.70
N LYS A 109 5.46 8.01 3.30
CA LYS A 109 6.72 7.28 3.33
C LYS A 109 7.35 7.46 4.70
N ILE A 110 7.39 6.37 5.47
CA ILE A 110 7.89 6.36 6.84
C ILE A 110 8.92 5.25 7.01
N GLU A 111 10.00 5.57 7.71
CA GLU A 111 11.14 4.69 7.95
C GLU A 111 11.36 4.53 9.45
N GLY A 112 11.89 3.38 9.83
CA GLY A 112 12.14 3.01 11.21
C GLY A 112 10.96 2.25 11.81
N TRP A 113 11.25 1.10 12.43
CA TRP A 113 10.24 0.24 13.05
C TRP A 113 9.26 0.98 13.98
N PRO A 114 9.69 1.85 14.94
CA PRO A 114 8.74 2.48 15.85
C PRO A 114 7.68 3.31 15.12
N LYS A 115 8.08 4.08 14.10
CA LYS A 115 7.14 4.89 13.32
C LYS A 115 6.30 4.04 12.36
N VAL A 116 6.89 2.99 11.77
CA VAL A 116 6.15 2.03 10.93
C VAL A 116 5.04 1.36 11.75
N GLU A 117 5.36 0.96 12.98
CA GLU A 117 4.40 0.36 13.91
C GLU A 117 3.26 1.33 14.26
N GLU A 118 3.56 2.62 14.46
CA GLU A 118 2.52 3.65 14.62
C GLU A 118 1.62 3.77 13.38
N VAL A 119 2.19 3.71 12.16
CA VAL A 119 1.36 3.72 10.93
C VAL A 119 0.49 2.48 10.87
N LEU A 120 1.04 1.30 11.18
CA LEU A 120 0.28 0.05 11.19
C LEU A 120 -0.85 0.07 12.22
N ARG A 121 -0.63 0.61 13.42
CA ARG A 121 -1.68 0.83 14.42
C ARG A 121 -2.76 1.80 13.91
N HIS A 122 -2.35 2.85 13.21
CA HIS A 122 -3.29 3.81 12.63
C HIS A 122 -4.15 3.18 11.53
N VAL A 123 -3.56 2.33 10.70
CA VAL A 123 -4.29 1.51 9.71
C VAL A 123 -5.27 0.57 10.42
N ASP A 124 -4.82 -0.14 11.46
CA ASP A 124 -5.65 -1.07 12.24
C ASP A 124 -6.85 -0.35 12.90
N ALA A 125 -6.63 0.86 13.42
CA ALA A 125 -7.70 1.70 13.97
C ALA A 125 -8.75 2.11 12.91
N ILE A 126 -8.32 2.34 11.66
CA ILE A 126 -9.23 2.63 10.54
C ILE A 126 -10.01 1.37 10.14
N GLU A 127 -9.33 0.22 10.05
CA GLU A 127 -9.96 -1.07 9.77
C GLU A 127 -10.99 -1.42 10.87
N GLY A 128 -10.70 -1.10 12.13
CA GLY A 128 -11.61 -1.26 13.26
C GLY A 128 -12.89 -0.41 13.19
N LEU A 129 -12.89 0.67 12.38
CA LEU A 129 -14.09 1.45 12.05
C LEU A 129 -14.91 0.83 10.92
N GLY A 130 -14.46 -0.30 10.35
CA GLY A 130 -15.06 -0.93 9.17
C GLY A 130 -14.77 -0.18 7.87
N ILE A 131 -13.77 0.69 7.87
CA ILE A 131 -13.37 1.49 6.70
C ILE A 131 -12.17 0.80 6.06
N ASP A 132 -12.25 0.57 4.76
CA ASP A 132 -11.09 0.07 4.03
C ASP A 132 -10.02 1.18 3.94
N PRO A 133 -8.78 0.95 4.41
CA PRO A 133 -7.71 1.95 4.37
C PRO A 133 -7.34 2.39 2.94
N ALA A 134 -7.68 1.63 1.91
CA ALA A 134 -7.52 2.04 0.51
C ALA A 134 -8.60 3.05 0.05
N GLU A 135 -9.78 3.07 0.71
CA GLU A 135 -10.87 4.03 0.42
C GLU A 135 -10.73 5.33 1.23
N VAL A 136 -9.75 5.40 2.14
CA VAL A 136 -9.43 6.60 2.92
C VAL A 136 -8.93 7.72 2.02
N ASP A 137 -9.30 8.94 2.40
CA ASP A 137 -8.83 10.19 1.80
C ASP A 137 -7.29 10.21 1.62
N PRO A 138 -6.76 10.34 0.39
CA PRO A 138 -5.32 10.31 0.15
C PRO A 138 -4.59 11.48 0.86
N ASP A 139 -5.26 12.61 1.03
CA ASP A 139 -4.73 13.74 1.78
C ASP A 139 -4.61 13.47 3.29
N HIS A 140 -5.42 12.55 3.84
CA HIS A 140 -5.25 12.09 5.21
C HIS A 140 -3.91 11.34 5.38
N TRP A 141 -3.54 10.47 4.44
CA TRP A 141 -2.25 9.79 4.49
C TRP A 141 -1.06 10.76 4.40
N ARG A 142 -1.16 11.80 3.57
CA ARG A 142 -0.17 12.89 3.53
C ARG A 142 -0.08 13.65 4.84
N HIS A 143 -1.22 13.90 5.47
CA HIS A 143 -1.28 14.55 6.76
C HIS A 143 -0.60 13.70 7.82
N VAL A 144 -0.91 12.39 7.89
CA VAL A 144 -0.24 11.44 8.79
C VAL A 144 1.28 11.46 8.57
N ALA A 145 1.74 11.44 7.32
CA ALA A 145 3.16 11.51 7.00
C ALA A 145 3.82 12.82 7.48
N HIS A 146 3.12 13.95 7.37
CA HIS A 146 3.59 15.25 7.85
C HIS A 146 3.73 15.27 9.38
N TRP A 147 2.72 14.83 10.13
CA TRP A 147 2.75 14.76 11.60
C TRP A 147 3.82 13.80 12.12
N MET A 148 3.92 12.60 11.53
CA MET A 148 4.94 11.62 11.94
C MET A 148 6.38 12.04 11.61
N LYS A 149 6.57 12.87 10.57
CA LYS A 149 7.86 13.51 10.30
C LYS A 149 8.18 14.58 11.34
N ALA A 150 7.18 15.35 11.78
CA ALA A 150 7.31 16.31 12.87
C ALA A 150 7.48 15.65 14.26
N GLY A 151 7.24 14.34 14.37
CA GLY A 151 7.34 13.60 15.64
C GLY A 151 6.09 13.75 16.52
N GLU A 152 4.97 14.16 15.92
CA GLU A 152 3.71 14.37 16.61
C GLU A 152 2.68 13.32 16.21
N ALA A 153 1.69 13.09 17.10
CA ALA A 153 0.66 12.09 16.88
C ALA A 153 -0.30 12.53 15.76
N PRO A 154 -0.51 11.71 14.72
CA PRO A 154 -1.46 12.04 13.67
C PRO A 154 -2.89 12.06 14.21
N ARG A 155 -3.73 12.94 13.66
CA ARG A 155 -5.17 12.94 13.98
C ARG A 155 -5.82 11.62 13.55
N ALA A 156 -6.64 11.07 14.44
CA ALA A 156 -7.48 9.90 14.13
C ALA A 156 -8.38 10.18 12.92
N TYR A 157 -8.59 9.16 12.10
CA TYR A 157 -9.58 9.22 11.04
C TYR A 157 -10.96 8.96 11.63
N THR A 158 -11.97 9.74 11.22
CA THR A 158 -13.34 9.60 11.72
C THR A 158 -14.29 9.23 10.59
N ALA A 159 -15.36 8.52 10.92
CA ALA A 159 -16.40 8.15 9.96
C ALA A 159 -17.05 9.38 9.30
N GLU A 160 -17.20 10.49 10.04
CA GLU A 160 -17.71 11.76 9.50
C GLU A 160 -16.79 12.33 8.41
N ARG A 161 -15.47 12.28 8.62
CA ARG A 161 -14.50 12.70 7.62
C ARG A 161 -14.53 11.77 6.41
N HIS A 162 -14.73 10.48 6.62
CA HIS A 162 -14.90 9.51 5.54
C HIS A 162 -16.15 9.79 4.70
N ALA A 163 -17.29 10.05 5.35
CA ALA A 163 -18.52 10.41 4.66
C ALA A 163 -18.36 11.72 3.86
N ALA A 164 -17.72 12.74 4.44
CA ALA A 164 -17.43 13.99 3.74
C ALA A 164 -16.51 13.80 2.53
N TRP A 165 -15.52 12.91 2.62
CA TRP A 165 -14.66 12.51 1.51
C TRP A 165 -15.44 11.79 0.41
N LEU A 166 -16.27 10.80 0.75
CA LEU A 166 -17.11 10.09 -0.22
C LEU A 166 -18.03 11.06 -0.96
N ARG A 167 -18.67 12.00 -0.26
CA ARG A 167 -19.50 13.05 -0.88
C ARG A 167 -18.70 13.92 -1.86
N ARG A 168 -17.47 14.31 -1.52
CA ARG A 168 -16.60 15.09 -2.43
C ARG A 168 -16.19 14.29 -3.66
N ARG A 169 -15.95 12.98 -3.50
CA ARG A 169 -15.64 12.05 -4.60
C ARG A 169 -16.83 11.86 -5.53
N GLU A 170 -18.06 11.85 -5.01
CA GLU A 170 -19.29 11.79 -5.81
C GLU A 170 -19.53 13.08 -6.61
N ILE A 171 -19.17 14.25 -6.08
CA ILE A 171 -19.39 15.56 -6.71
C ILE A 171 -18.31 15.88 -7.77
N GLY A 172 -17.10 15.34 -7.62
CA GLY A 172 -15.97 15.57 -8.53
C GLY A 172 -15.88 14.62 -9.73
N LYS A 173 -16.95 13.85 -10.01
CA LYS A 173 -17.04 12.89 -11.13
C LYS A 173 -17.90 13.46 -12.24
#